data_AF-A0AB74CV10-F1
#
_entry.id   AF-A0AB74CV10-F1
#
_cell.length_a   1.000
_cell.length_b   1.000
_cell.length_c   1.000
_cell.angle_alpha   90.00
_cell.angle_beta   90.00
_cell.angle_gamma   90.00
#
_symmetry.space_group_name_H-M   'P 1'
#
loop_
_entity.id
_entity.type
_entity.pdbx_description
1 polymer ?
#
loop_
_entity_poly.entity_id
_entity_poly.type
_entity_poly.pdbx_seq_one_letter_code
_entity_poly.pdbx_strand_id
1 'polypeptide(L)' 'MQVVAVLNHNAIIAKSKEGEWVLIKKGIGFKRKIGDSINEREVESVYQKI' A
#
# COMPACT_ATOMS: atom_id res chain seq x y z
N MET A 1 1.77 4.98 -6.19
CA MET A 1 0.51 4.22 -6.00
C MET A 1 -0.41 4.97 -5.05
N GLN A 2 -1.71 4.73 -5.07
CA GLN A 2 -2.67 5.41 -4.17
C GLN A 2 -3.32 4.42 -3.21
N VAL A 3 -3.39 4.75 -1.91
CA VAL A 3 -4.01 3.89 -0.90
C VAL A 3 -5.50 3.72 -1.20
N VAL A 4 -5.96 2.47 -1.32
CA VAL A 4 -7.37 2.13 -1.44
C VAL A 4 -7.93 1.52 -0.16
N ALA A 5 -7.08 0.89 0.66
CA ALA A 5 -7.45 0.44 2.00
C ALA A 5 -6.23 0.39 2.94
N VAL A 6 -6.46 0.65 4.23
CA VAL A 6 -5.47 0.43 5.28
C VAL A 6 -5.88 -0.83 6.04
N LEU A 7 -5.06 -1.89 5.97
CA LEU A 7 -5.37 -3.17 6.63
C LEU A 7 -4.96 -3.13 8.10
N ASN A 8 -3.77 -2.60 8.37
CA ASN A 8 -3.24 -2.33 9.71
C ASN A 8 -2.03 -1.36 9.60
N HIS A 9 -1.28 -1.17 10.68
CA HIS A 9 -0.11 -0.29 10.68
C HIS A 9 1.03 -0.72 9.74
N ASN A 10 1.09 -1.99 9.33
CA ASN A 10 2.20 -2.57 8.56
C ASN A 10 1.78 -3.08 7.17
N ALA A 11 0.49 -2.99 6.83
CA ALA A 11 -0.03 -3.46 5.55
C ALA A 11 -1.14 -2.54 5.02
N ILE A 12 -1.06 -2.23 3.74
CA ILE A 12 -2.06 -1.44 3.02
C ILE A 12 -2.37 -2.08 1.66
N ILE A 13 -3.55 -1.79 1.12
CA ILE A 13 -3.87 -2.04 -0.28
C ILE A 13 -3.70 -0.72 -1.03
N ALA A 14 -2.96 -0.75 -2.12
CA ALA A 14 -2.78 0.40 -2.99
C ALA A 14 -3.03 0.02 -4.45
N LYS A 15 -3.50 0.99 -5.23
CA LYS A 15 -3.80 0.82 -6.65
C LYS A 15 -2.86 1.66 -7.51
N SER A 16 -2.46 1.09 -8.64
CA SER A 16 -1.77 1.77 -9.74
C SER A 16 -2.56 1.57 -11.04
N LYS A 17 -2.03 2.07 -12.16
CA LYS A 17 -2.60 1.78 -13.49
C LYS A 17 -2.52 0.29 -13.86
N GLU A 18 -1.58 -0.44 -13.27
CA GLU A 18 -1.29 -1.84 -13.56
C GLU A 18 -2.10 -2.83 -12.71
N GLY A 19 -2.75 -2.36 -11.63
CA GLY A 19 -3.60 -3.19 -10.81
C GLY A 19 -3.68 -2.78 -9.34
N GLU A 20 -4.24 -3.69 -8.53
CA GLU A 20 -4.28 -3.60 -7.08
C GLU A 20 -3.17 -4.45 -6.44
N TRP A 21 -2.59 -3.91 -5.39
CA TRP A 21 -1.43 -4.48 -4.73
C TRP A 21 -1.58 -4.41 -3.23
N VAL A 22 -1.07 -5.44 -2.55
CA VAL A 22 -0.87 -5.42 -1.10
C VAL A 22 0.59 -5.04 -0.84
N LEU A 23 0.79 -3.94 -0.12
CA LEU A 23 2.10 -3.42 0.24
C LEU A 23 2.34 -3.70 1.72
N ILE A 24 3.46 -4.34 2.03
CA ILE A 24 3.89 -4.65 3.39
C ILE A 24 5.18 -3.91 3.69
N LYS A 25 5.17 -3.15 4.78
CA LYS A 25 6.35 -2.51 5.37
C LYS A 25 6.01 -2.09 6.80
N LYS A 26 6.95 -2.21 7.73
CA LYS A 26 6.77 -1.70 9.09
C LYS A 26 6.36 -0.21 9.10
N GLY A 27 5.20 0.08 9.68
CA GLY A 27 4.66 1.43 9.82
C GLY A 27 4.06 2.05 8.54
N ILE A 28 3.93 1.31 7.44
CA ILE A 28 3.39 1.85 6.17
C ILE A 28 1.95 2.34 6.27
N GLY A 29 1.13 1.74 7.14
CA GLY A 29 -0.26 2.15 7.38
C GLY A 29 -0.41 3.17 8.51
N PHE A 30 0.66 3.48 9.26
CA PHE A 30 0.59 4.42 10.36
C PHE A 30 0.29 5.84 9.86
N LYS A 31 -0.80 6.45 10.38
CA LYS A 31 -1.31 7.76 9.96
C LYS A 31 -1.63 7.88 8.46
N ARG A 32 -1.76 6.77 7.72
CA ARG A 32 -2.22 6.79 6.33
C ARG A 32 -3.73 6.69 6.25
N LYS A 33 -4.28 7.22 5.16
CA LYS A 33 -5.69 7.12 4.81
C LYS A 33 -5.88 6.82 3.34
N ILE A 34 -7.10 6.43 2.98
CA ILE A 34 -7.52 6.23 1.60
C ILE A 34 -7.26 7.52 0.81
N GLY A 35 -6.69 7.38 -0.38
CA GLY A 35 -6.33 8.49 -1.25
C GLY A 35 -4.90 9.00 -1.09
N ASP A 36 -4.19 8.63 -0.02
CA ASP A 36 -2.78 9.03 0.16
C ASP A 36 -1.88 8.40 -0.91
N SER A 37 -0.86 9.15 -1.33
CA SER A 37 0.17 8.64 -2.23
C SER A 37 1.22 7.82 -1.47
N ILE A 38 1.63 6.71 -2.09
CA ILE A 38 2.67 5.80 -1.61
C ILE A 38 3.77 5.69 -2.66
N ASN A 39 5.01 5.79 -2.19
CA ASN A 39 6.22 5.51 -2.95
C ASN A 39 6.52 4.00 -2.88
N GLU A 40 6.37 3.31 -4.00
CA GLU A 40 6.54 1.85 -4.10
C GLU A 40 8.00 1.41 -3.90
N ARG A 41 8.97 2.30 -4.11
CA ARG A 41 10.41 2.01 -3.97
C ARG A 41 10.85 1.77 -2.53
N GLU A 42 10.03 2.14 -1.56
CA GLU A 42 10.36 2.04 -0.15
C GLU A 42 9.65 0.87 0.55
N VAL A 43 8.98 -0.01 -0.18
CA VAL A 43 8.17 -1.12 0.36
C VAL A 43 9.03 -2.38 0.51
N GLU A 44 8.85 -3.13 1.61
CA GLU A 44 9.64 -4.36 1.89
C GLU A 44 9.12 -5.57 1.10
N SER A 45 7.80 -5.68 0.92
CA SER A 45 7.20 -6.75 0.13
C SER A 45 5.95 -6.27 -0.59
N VAL A 46 5.79 -6.71 -1.83
CA VAL A 46 4.74 -6.27 -2.76
C VAL A 46 4.08 -7.50 -3.36
N TYR A 47 2.76 -7.62 -3.22
CA TYR A 47 1.97 -8.72 -3.76
C TYR A 47 0.91 -8.17 -4.71
N GLN A 48 0.90 -8.66 -5.95
CA GLN A 48 -0.15 -8.32 -6.90
C GLN A 48 -1.40 -9.15 -6.60
N LYS A 49 -2.55 -8.50 -6.52
CA LYS A 49 -3.83 -9.18 -6.47
C LYS A 49 -4.16 -9.63 -7.89
N ILE A 50 -4.08 -10.94 -8.13
CA ILE A 50 -4.39 -11.61 -9.41
C ILE A 50 -5.91 -11.62 -9.62
#